data_AF-A0A8H3PGA7-F1
#
_entry.id   AF-A0A8H3PGA7-F1
#
_cell.length_a   1.000
_cell.length_b   1.000
_cell.length_c   1.000
_cell.angle_alpha   90.00
_cell.angle_beta   90.00
_cell.angle_gamma   90.00
#
_symmetry.space_group_name_H-M   'P 1'
#
loop_
_entity.id
_entity.type
_entity.pdbx_description
1 polymer ?
#
loop_
_entity_poly.entity_id
_entity_poly.type
_entity_poly.pdbx_seq_one_letter_code
_entity_poly.pdbx_strand_id
1 'polypeptide(L)'
;MIDDYIFDKLPELAKKTTFLWVGYYATTHPHDPIPSSQATLRAARGRVSDEHVQATTKQYAWSQPSDPTALIPMAGDVAVNVGIYVRAILRHPAVSLPAKYTMVIMENISFTDTVRMWSDVTGQPAEYVEISVETFDGRFPKIGAELAAQWKWGETVRDWGSLREGMVRGKELGVDERELVGLREFLEGSKELLTAGGPAE
;
A
#
# COMPACT_ATOMS: atom_id res chain seq x y z
N MET A 1 -20.54 2.20 7.37
CA MET A 1 -19.34 1.35 7.56
C MET A 1 -19.53 0.52 8.83
N ILE A 2 -18.68 -0.49 9.12
CA ILE A 2 -18.88 -1.37 10.30
C ILE A 2 -18.68 -0.61 11.63
N ASP A 3 -17.79 0.38 11.63
CA ASP A 3 -17.57 1.33 12.71
C ASP A 3 -18.84 2.12 13.04
N ASP A 4 -19.54 2.68 12.04
CA ASP A 4 -20.83 3.37 12.26
C ASP A 4 -21.84 2.45 12.96
N TYR A 5 -21.93 1.19 12.52
CA TYR A 5 -22.81 0.21 13.16
C TYR A 5 -22.41 -0.05 14.62
N ILE A 6 -21.11 -0.15 14.91
CA ILE A 6 -20.61 -0.34 16.27
C ILE A 6 -20.93 0.88 17.15
N PHE A 7 -20.77 2.10 16.62
CA PHE A 7 -21.10 3.32 17.34
C PHE A 7 -22.61 3.42 17.64
N ASP A 8 -23.44 3.14 16.64
CA ASP A 8 -24.89 3.35 16.75
C ASP A 8 -25.61 2.23 17.51
N LYS A 9 -25.17 0.98 17.32
CA LYS A 9 -25.90 -0.21 17.78
C LYS A 9 -25.21 -0.95 18.91
N LEU A 10 -23.90 -0.78 19.09
CA LEU A 10 -23.11 -1.54 20.07
C LEU A 10 -22.21 -0.61 20.92
N PRO A 11 -22.78 0.37 21.65
CA PRO A 11 -21.98 1.36 22.39
C PRO A 11 -21.05 0.76 23.45
N GLU A 12 -21.44 -0.35 24.07
CA GLU A 12 -20.58 -1.07 25.02
C GLU A 12 -19.40 -1.78 24.34
N LEU A 13 -19.55 -2.16 23.07
CA LEU A 13 -18.44 -2.65 22.26
C LEU A 13 -17.54 -1.49 21.85
N ALA A 14 -18.10 -0.37 21.39
CA ALA A 14 -17.34 0.83 21.01
C ALA A 14 -16.39 1.31 22.12
N LYS A 15 -16.84 1.25 23.39
CA LYS A 15 -16.01 1.59 24.57
C LYS A 15 -14.74 0.74 24.71
N LYS A 16 -14.72 -0.46 24.14
CA LYS A 16 -13.63 -1.44 24.21
C LYS A 16 -12.92 -1.65 22.88
N THR A 17 -13.29 -0.89 21.84
CA THR A 17 -12.76 -1.05 20.48
C THR A 17 -11.77 0.05 20.16
N THR A 18 -10.66 -0.34 19.54
CA THR A 18 -9.78 0.54 18.77
C THR A 18 -9.86 0.08 17.31
N PHE A 19 -9.94 1.03 16.38
CA PHE A 19 -9.99 0.74 14.94
C PHE A 19 -8.60 0.86 14.34
N LEU A 20 -8.03 -0.26 13.90
CA LEU A 20 -6.75 -0.28 13.22
C LEU A 20 -6.97 -0.25 11.70
N TRP A 21 -6.45 0.79 11.06
CA TRP A 21 -6.33 0.87 9.61
C TRP A 21 -4.92 0.46 9.20
N VAL A 22 -4.79 -0.14 8.02
CA VAL A 22 -3.49 -0.53 7.46
C VAL A 22 -3.35 0.20 6.14
N GLY A 23 -2.22 0.88 5.97
CA GLY A 23 -1.86 1.51 4.70
C GLY A 23 -1.66 0.52 3.56
N TYR A 24 -1.18 1.01 2.42
CA TYR A 24 -0.81 0.19 1.28
C TYR A 24 0.38 -0.71 1.62
N TYR A 25 0.31 -2.00 1.27
CA TYR A 25 1.28 -2.99 1.71
C TYR A 25 2.46 -2.99 0.76
N ALA A 26 3.72 -3.07 1.23
CA ALA A 26 4.86 -3.21 0.33
C ALA A 26 4.77 -4.47 -0.56
N THR A 27 4.02 -5.48 -0.13
CA THR A 27 3.64 -6.67 -0.91
C THR A 27 2.14 -6.90 -0.88
N THR A 28 1.55 -7.27 -2.01
CA THR A 28 0.16 -7.79 -2.02
C THR A 28 0.10 -9.32 -2.01
N HIS A 29 1.18 -10.00 -2.40
CA HIS A 29 1.38 -11.45 -2.23
C HIS A 29 2.83 -11.76 -1.83
N PRO A 30 3.11 -12.89 -1.14
CA PRO A 30 4.48 -13.30 -0.77
C PRO A 30 5.42 -13.53 -1.96
N HIS A 31 4.88 -13.56 -3.19
CA HIS A 31 5.63 -13.63 -4.44
C HIS A 31 5.47 -12.38 -5.32
N ASP A 32 4.68 -11.39 -4.88
CA ASP A 32 4.37 -10.17 -5.64
C ASP A 32 4.66 -8.88 -4.81
N PRO A 33 5.93 -8.50 -4.61
CA PRO A 33 6.34 -7.20 -4.07
C PRO A 33 6.08 -6.05 -5.05
N ILE A 34 5.54 -4.91 -4.59
CA ILE A 34 5.33 -3.72 -5.44
C ILE A 34 6.64 -3.33 -6.15
N PRO A 35 6.64 -3.03 -7.47
CA PRO A 35 5.52 -2.84 -8.40
C PRO A 35 5.05 -4.12 -9.12
N SER A 36 5.27 -5.30 -8.55
CA SER A 36 4.77 -6.57 -9.09
C SER A 36 3.34 -6.94 -8.72
N SER A 37 2.47 -5.98 -8.33
CA SER A 37 1.03 -6.26 -8.39
C SER A 37 0.67 -6.59 -9.84
N GLN A 38 0.66 -7.89 -10.16
CA GLN A 38 0.72 -8.42 -11.53
C GLN A 38 -0.47 -7.99 -12.37
N ALA A 39 -1.50 -7.42 -11.76
CA ALA A 39 -2.63 -6.88 -12.48
C ALA A 39 -2.32 -5.53 -13.18
N THR A 40 -1.19 -4.89 -12.84
CA THR A 40 -0.71 -3.70 -13.54
C THR A 40 0.47 -3.98 -14.48
N LEU A 41 1.32 -4.97 -14.16
CA LEU A 41 2.41 -5.42 -15.04
C LEU A 41 1.96 -6.34 -16.19
N ARG A 42 0.75 -6.93 -16.16
CA ARG A 42 0.23 -7.83 -17.21
C ARG A 42 -0.80 -7.20 -18.15
N ALA A 43 -0.92 -5.87 -18.15
CA ALA A 43 -2.07 -5.20 -18.75
C ALA A 43 -1.71 -4.10 -19.74
N ALA A 44 -0.62 -4.25 -20.50
CA ALA A 44 -0.49 -3.57 -21.78
C ALA A 44 -1.13 -4.43 -22.88
N ARG A 45 -2.45 -4.68 -22.81
CA ARG A 45 -3.15 -5.36 -23.91
C ARG A 45 -3.31 -4.43 -25.12
N GLY A 46 -2.26 -4.39 -25.91
CA GLY A 46 -2.27 -4.14 -27.34
C GLY A 46 -1.48 -5.24 -28.06
N ARG A 47 -2.05 -6.46 -28.16
CA ARG A 47 -1.63 -7.50 -29.13
C ARG A 47 -0.13 -7.86 -29.24
N VAL A 48 0.63 -7.87 -28.17
CA VAL A 48 1.86 -8.67 -28.09
C VAL A 48 1.86 -9.34 -26.73
N SER A 49 2.17 -10.64 -26.68
CA SER A 49 2.36 -11.38 -25.44
C SER A 49 3.35 -10.62 -24.54
N ASP A 50 2.90 -10.19 -23.36
CA ASP A 50 3.73 -9.48 -22.38
C ASP A 50 5.00 -10.28 -21.99
N GLU A 51 5.00 -11.60 -22.15
CA GLU A 51 6.21 -12.44 -22.04
C GLU A 51 7.30 -12.05 -23.04
N HIS A 52 6.95 -11.68 -24.28
CA HIS A 52 7.92 -11.37 -25.32
C HIS A 52 8.51 -9.97 -25.16
N VAL A 53 7.73 -9.02 -24.63
CA VAL A 53 8.21 -7.64 -24.34
C VAL A 53 9.06 -7.64 -23.07
N GLN A 54 8.63 -8.29 -21.99
CA GLN A 54 9.48 -8.42 -20.79
C GLN A 54 10.78 -9.20 -21.08
N ALA A 55 10.72 -10.26 -21.90
CA ALA A 55 11.91 -10.99 -22.32
C ALA A 55 12.87 -10.17 -23.20
N THR A 56 12.41 -9.09 -23.84
CA THR A 56 13.24 -8.30 -24.77
C THR A 56 13.66 -6.93 -24.24
N THR A 57 12.86 -6.26 -23.40
CA THR A 57 13.15 -4.89 -22.94
C THR A 57 13.66 -4.80 -21.51
N LYS A 58 13.37 -5.79 -20.64
CA LYS A 58 13.67 -5.75 -19.19
C LYS A 58 13.19 -4.47 -18.49
N GLN A 59 12.13 -3.85 -18.99
CA GLN A 59 11.54 -2.63 -18.42
C GLN A 59 10.25 -2.92 -17.66
N TYR A 60 10.09 -2.29 -16.51
CA TYR A 60 8.93 -2.47 -15.62
C TYR A 60 8.08 -1.19 -15.58
N ALA A 61 6.76 -1.33 -15.42
CA ALA A 61 5.86 -0.18 -15.31
C ALA A 61 4.76 -0.41 -14.27
N TRP A 62 4.51 0.58 -13.42
CA TRP A 62 3.34 0.59 -12.53
C TRP A 62 2.31 1.58 -13.05
N SER A 63 1.18 1.09 -13.56
CA SER A 63 0.13 1.93 -14.15
C SER A 63 -1.14 2.08 -13.29
N GLN A 64 -1.34 3.21 -12.62
CA GLN A 64 -2.58 3.45 -11.86
C GLN A 64 -3.37 4.62 -12.45
N PRO A 65 -4.70 4.68 -12.23
CA PRO A 65 -5.52 5.79 -12.65
C PRO A 65 -5.41 6.93 -11.64
N SER A 66 -4.17 7.35 -11.36
CA SER A 66 -3.88 8.35 -10.34
C SER A 66 -2.74 9.28 -10.70
N ASP A 67 -2.80 10.51 -10.19
CA ASP A 67 -1.73 11.49 -10.35
C ASP A 67 -0.38 10.93 -9.82
N PRO A 68 0.72 11.06 -10.58
CA PRO A 68 2.02 10.50 -10.23
C PRO A 68 2.61 11.02 -8.91
N THR A 69 2.12 12.17 -8.42
CA THR A 69 2.53 12.85 -7.19
C THR A 69 1.56 12.63 -6.03
N ALA A 70 0.45 11.92 -6.25
CA ALA A 70 -0.47 11.53 -5.19
C ALA A 70 0.27 10.66 -4.16
N LEU A 71 0.00 10.94 -2.89
CA LEU A 71 0.66 10.25 -1.78
C LEU A 71 -0.14 9.02 -1.38
N ILE A 72 0.52 7.87 -1.35
CA ILE A 72 -0.01 6.62 -0.80
C ILE A 72 0.49 6.42 0.63
N PRO A 73 -0.36 5.93 1.54
CA PRO A 73 0.04 5.65 2.91
C PRO A 73 0.74 4.29 2.95
N MET A 74 2.05 4.23 2.75
CA MET A 74 2.77 2.96 2.70
C MET A 74 2.95 2.39 4.11
N ALA A 75 2.50 1.15 4.31
CA ALA A 75 2.59 0.42 5.57
C ALA A 75 3.91 -0.37 5.73
N GLY A 76 4.75 -0.43 4.70
CA GLY A 76 5.98 -1.21 4.69
C GLY A 76 5.70 -2.72 4.76
N ASP A 77 6.50 -3.45 5.54
CA ASP A 77 6.28 -4.88 5.79
C ASP A 77 5.12 -5.09 6.77
N VAL A 78 3.95 -5.41 6.24
CA VAL A 78 2.75 -5.65 7.06
C VAL A 78 2.82 -6.95 7.87
N ALA A 79 3.67 -7.91 7.50
CA ALA A 79 3.86 -9.12 8.29
C ALA A 79 4.55 -8.81 9.62
N VAL A 80 5.33 -7.73 9.67
CA VAL A 80 6.01 -7.23 10.87
C VAL A 80 5.19 -6.12 11.54
N ASN A 81 4.90 -5.05 10.80
CA ASN A 81 4.44 -3.78 11.37
C ASN A 81 3.05 -3.86 11.99
N VAL A 82 2.14 -4.64 11.42
CA VAL A 82 0.77 -4.81 11.96
C VAL A 82 0.83 -5.42 13.37
N GLY A 83 1.65 -6.45 13.56
CA GLY A 83 1.80 -7.11 14.86
C GLY A 83 2.36 -6.16 15.94
N ILE A 84 3.27 -5.28 15.57
CA ILE A 84 3.85 -4.26 16.46
C ILE A 84 2.77 -3.26 16.89
N TYR A 85 1.97 -2.74 15.95
CA TYR A 85 0.88 -1.82 16.25
C TYR A 85 -0.19 -2.45 17.13
N VAL A 86 -0.62 -3.68 16.81
CA VAL A 86 -1.60 -4.41 17.63
C VAL A 86 -1.07 -4.61 19.06
N ARG A 87 0.19 -4.99 19.22
CA ARG A 87 0.83 -5.12 20.53
C ARG A 87 0.84 -3.79 21.29
N ALA A 88 1.13 -2.68 20.62
CA ALA A 88 1.13 -1.35 21.22
C ALA A 88 -0.27 -0.93 21.68
N ILE A 89 -1.31 -1.13 20.85
CA ILE A 89 -2.72 -0.89 21.20
C ILE A 89 -3.10 -1.65 22.47
N LEU A 90 -2.77 -2.95 22.54
CA LEU A 90 -3.13 -3.80 23.67
C LEU A 90 -2.37 -3.43 24.96
N ARG A 91 -1.13 -2.93 24.85
CA ARG A 91 -0.32 -2.48 26.00
C ARG A 91 -0.70 -1.10 26.50
N HIS A 92 -1.18 -0.22 25.61
CA HIS A 92 -1.51 1.17 25.92
C HIS A 92 -2.96 1.54 25.58
N PRO A 93 -3.97 0.77 26.05
CA PRO A 93 -5.36 0.95 25.64
C PRO A 93 -5.94 2.31 26.06
N ALA A 94 -5.40 2.94 27.11
CA ALA A 94 -5.82 4.28 27.53
C ALA A 94 -5.57 5.37 26.47
N VAL A 95 -4.65 5.12 25.52
CA VAL A 95 -4.35 6.04 24.42
C VAL A 95 -5.38 5.92 23.30
N SER A 96 -5.78 4.69 22.97
CA SER A 96 -6.61 4.37 21.78
C SER A 96 -8.07 4.05 22.08
N LEU A 97 -8.45 3.95 23.36
CA LEU A 97 -9.83 3.84 23.79
C LEU A 97 -10.42 5.18 24.23
N PRO A 98 -11.76 5.29 24.23
CA PRO A 98 -12.68 4.42 23.50
C PRO A 98 -12.72 4.80 22.01
N ALA A 99 -12.97 3.82 21.13
CA ALA A 99 -13.38 4.06 19.74
C ALA A 99 -12.43 4.92 18.87
N LYS A 100 -11.15 5.04 19.21
CA LYS A 100 -10.21 5.82 18.38
C LYS A 100 -9.67 4.98 17.23
N TYR A 101 -9.18 5.71 16.21
CA TYR A 101 -8.52 5.13 15.05
C TYR A 101 -7.00 5.22 15.23
N THR A 102 -6.28 4.27 14.66
CA THR A 102 -4.84 4.36 14.41
C THR A 102 -4.55 3.72 13.06
N MET A 103 -3.44 4.09 12.44
CA MET A 103 -3.04 3.50 11.16
C MET A 103 -1.59 3.04 11.17
N VAL A 104 -1.39 1.86 10.59
CA VAL A 104 -0.06 1.36 10.24
C VAL A 104 0.37 2.09 8.97
N ILE A 105 1.25 3.07 9.15
CA ILE A 105 1.83 3.85 8.08
C ILE A 105 3.27 4.20 8.46
N MET A 106 4.19 3.90 7.55
CA MET A 106 5.60 4.21 7.65
C MET A 106 5.93 5.51 6.95
N GLU A 107 5.33 5.72 5.78
CA GLU A 107 5.64 6.85 4.92
C GLU A 107 4.44 7.21 4.04
N ASN A 108 4.23 8.51 3.84
CA ASN A 108 3.39 9.01 2.75
C ASN A 108 4.31 9.21 1.55
N ILE A 109 4.31 8.26 0.62
CA ILE A 109 5.22 8.23 -0.54
C ILE A 109 4.42 8.39 -1.83
N SER A 110 4.98 9.05 -2.85
CA SER A 110 4.31 9.14 -4.14
C SER A 110 4.39 7.83 -4.92
N PHE A 111 3.49 7.61 -5.88
CA PHE A 111 3.61 6.49 -6.81
C PHE A 111 4.96 6.51 -7.55
N THR A 112 5.36 7.69 -8.02
CA THR A 112 6.64 7.88 -8.72
C THR A 112 7.83 7.49 -7.85
N ASP A 113 7.86 7.95 -6.60
CA ASP A 113 8.98 7.68 -5.70
C ASP A 113 8.99 6.23 -5.22
N THR A 114 7.81 5.58 -5.13
CA THR A 114 7.71 4.14 -4.88
C THR A 114 8.39 3.34 -6.00
N VAL A 115 8.10 3.66 -7.26
CA VAL A 115 8.72 2.98 -8.41
C VAL A 115 10.21 3.29 -8.50
N ARG A 116 10.62 4.54 -8.24
CA ARG A 116 12.04 4.92 -8.20
C ARG A 116 12.80 4.14 -7.14
N MET A 117 12.26 4.04 -5.93
CA MET A 117 12.87 3.28 -4.85
C MET A 117 13.05 1.81 -5.22
N TRP A 118 12.05 1.22 -5.87
CA TRP A 118 12.17 -0.13 -6.40
C TRP A 118 13.27 -0.25 -7.45
N SER A 119 13.33 0.68 -8.40
CA SER A 119 14.36 0.70 -9.45
C SER A 119 15.76 0.82 -8.84
N ASP A 120 15.94 1.68 -7.84
CA ASP A 120 17.21 1.87 -7.14
C ASP A 120 17.66 0.59 -6.42
N VAL A 121 16.75 -0.09 -5.72
CA VAL A 121 17.07 -1.29 -4.93
C VAL A 121 17.38 -2.47 -5.83
N THR A 122 16.56 -2.68 -6.86
CA THR A 122 16.68 -3.85 -7.76
C THR A 122 17.73 -3.65 -8.86
N GLY A 123 18.04 -2.41 -9.22
CA GLY A 123 18.85 -2.07 -10.39
C GLY A 123 18.11 -2.26 -11.72
N GLN A 124 16.80 -2.54 -11.70
CA GLN A 124 15.99 -2.72 -12.89
C GLN A 124 15.30 -1.39 -13.27
N PRO A 125 15.22 -1.03 -14.55
CA PRO A 125 14.54 0.19 -14.97
C PRO A 125 13.02 0.05 -14.78
N ALA A 126 12.43 1.00 -14.04
CA ALA A 126 10.99 1.05 -13.83
C ALA A 126 10.44 2.47 -13.92
N GLU A 127 9.19 2.59 -14.39
CA GLU A 127 8.47 3.87 -14.43
C GLU A 127 7.05 3.76 -13.89
N TYR A 128 6.52 4.88 -13.41
CA TYR A 128 5.10 5.00 -13.12
C TYR A 128 4.38 5.58 -14.33
N VAL A 129 3.22 5.03 -14.68
CA VAL A 129 2.42 5.46 -15.83
C VAL A 129 1.01 5.78 -15.37
N GLU A 130 0.65 7.06 -15.32
CA GLU A 130 -0.76 7.42 -15.13
C GLU A 130 -1.57 6.95 -16.34
N ILE A 131 -2.68 6.24 -16.09
CA ILE A 131 -3.62 5.79 -17.13
C ILE A 131 -5.02 6.34 -16.86
N SER A 132 -5.88 6.35 -17.88
CA SER A 132 -7.25 6.82 -17.68
C SER A 132 -8.06 5.85 -16.81
N VAL A 133 -9.11 6.35 -16.15
CA VAL A 133 -10.05 5.53 -15.38
C VAL A 133 -10.70 4.46 -16.27
N GLU A 134 -11.05 4.81 -17.51
CA GLU A 134 -11.64 3.89 -18.48
C GLU A 134 -10.65 2.78 -18.88
N THR A 135 -9.38 3.14 -19.03
CA THR A 135 -8.30 2.19 -19.31
C THR A 135 -8.13 1.23 -18.13
N PHE A 136 -8.16 1.75 -16.91
CA PHE A 136 -8.05 0.94 -15.70
C PHE A 136 -9.27 0.04 -15.49
N ASP A 137 -10.48 0.56 -15.66
CA ASP A 137 -11.72 -0.22 -15.55
C ASP A 137 -11.77 -1.37 -16.55
N GLY A 138 -11.38 -1.09 -17.81
CA GLY A 138 -11.25 -2.13 -18.85
C GLY A 138 -10.25 -3.23 -18.52
N ARG A 139 -9.25 -2.97 -17.67
CA ARG A 139 -8.26 -3.96 -17.20
C ARG A 139 -8.76 -4.81 -16.03
N PHE A 140 -9.68 -4.28 -15.23
CA PHE A 140 -10.21 -4.95 -14.03
C PHE A 140 -11.75 -5.06 -14.09
N PRO A 141 -12.30 -5.97 -14.93
CA PRO A 141 -13.74 -6.08 -15.08
C PRO A 141 -14.46 -6.26 -13.74
N LYS A 142 -15.55 -5.52 -13.55
CA LYS A 142 -16.44 -5.52 -12.37
C LYS A 142 -15.94 -4.76 -11.13
N ILE A 143 -14.64 -4.51 -10.99
CA ILE A 143 -14.08 -3.84 -9.79
C ILE A 143 -13.24 -2.61 -10.13
N GLY A 144 -12.88 -2.43 -11.40
CA GLY A 144 -11.93 -1.41 -11.82
C GLY A 144 -12.44 0.01 -11.63
N ALA A 145 -13.71 0.29 -11.93
CA ALA A 145 -14.33 1.58 -11.65
C ALA A 145 -14.28 1.95 -10.16
N GLU A 146 -14.59 1.00 -9.27
CA GLU A 146 -14.56 1.21 -7.81
C GLU A 146 -13.13 1.43 -7.30
N LEU A 147 -12.17 0.65 -7.79
CA LEU A 147 -10.75 0.81 -7.46
C LEU A 147 -10.19 2.14 -7.99
N ALA A 148 -10.57 2.55 -9.19
CA ALA A 148 -10.17 3.83 -9.76
C ALA A 148 -10.75 5.01 -8.97
N ALA A 149 -12.00 4.91 -8.51
CA ALA A 149 -12.60 5.90 -7.63
C ALA A 149 -11.85 6.01 -6.29
N GLN A 150 -11.41 4.90 -5.71
CA GLN A 150 -10.56 4.90 -4.51
C GLN A 150 -9.24 5.64 -4.74
N TRP A 151 -8.57 5.37 -5.87
CA TRP A 151 -7.32 6.06 -6.21
C TRP A 151 -7.54 7.56 -6.39
N LYS A 152 -8.54 7.96 -7.17
CA LYS A 152 -8.87 9.38 -7.39
C LYS A 152 -9.26 10.11 -6.11
N TRP A 153 -10.00 9.46 -5.21
CA TRP A 153 -10.27 10.02 -3.90
C TRP A 153 -8.98 10.17 -3.06
N GLY A 154 -8.10 9.18 -3.11
CA GLY A 154 -6.82 9.20 -2.40
C GLY A 154 -5.91 10.38 -2.78
N GLU A 155 -5.99 10.88 -4.01
CA GLU A 155 -5.25 12.09 -4.46
C GLU A 155 -5.54 13.33 -3.61
N THR A 156 -6.71 13.38 -3.00
CA THR A 156 -7.15 14.50 -2.16
C THR A 156 -6.55 14.46 -0.76
N VAL A 157 -5.94 13.34 -0.36
CA VAL A 157 -5.40 13.12 0.98
C VAL A 157 -3.89 13.32 0.98
N ARG A 158 -3.42 14.33 1.74
CA ARG A 158 -1.98 14.64 1.88
C ARG A 158 -1.36 14.08 3.15
N ASP A 159 -2.15 13.95 4.22
CA ASP A 159 -1.72 13.33 5.48
C ASP A 159 -2.72 12.24 5.89
N TRP A 160 -2.44 11.01 5.46
CA TRP A 160 -3.24 9.84 5.81
C TRP A 160 -3.23 9.51 7.31
N GLY A 161 -2.18 9.89 8.03
CA GLY A 161 -2.07 9.71 9.48
C GLY A 161 -2.97 10.64 10.29
N SER A 162 -3.59 11.63 9.62
CA SER A 162 -4.55 12.58 10.20
C SER A 162 -5.88 12.59 9.44
N LEU A 163 -6.18 11.53 8.69
CA LEU A 163 -7.38 11.43 7.84
C LEU A 163 -8.69 11.53 8.64
N ARG A 164 -8.67 11.15 9.91
CA ARG A 164 -9.78 11.33 10.84
C ARG A 164 -9.36 12.15 12.05
N GLU A 165 -10.28 12.95 12.55
CA GLU A 165 -10.12 13.60 13.85
C GLU A 165 -9.95 12.55 14.95
N GLY A 166 -9.02 12.79 15.88
CA GLY A 166 -8.76 11.89 17.01
C GLY A 166 -7.98 10.62 16.63
N MET A 167 -7.44 10.54 15.41
CA MET A 167 -6.57 9.47 14.98
C MET A 167 -5.25 9.50 15.76
N VAL A 168 -4.94 8.38 16.42
CA VAL A 168 -3.76 8.18 17.25
C VAL A 168 -2.58 7.74 16.38
N ARG A 169 -1.43 8.38 16.53
CA ARG A 169 -0.20 8.00 15.84
C ARG A 169 0.52 6.86 16.56
N GLY A 170 1.32 6.08 15.82
CA GLY A 170 2.11 4.97 16.38
C GLY A 170 2.98 5.40 17.56
N LYS A 171 3.63 6.57 17.47
CA LYS A 171 4.42 7.14 18.56
C LYS A 171 3.62 7.39 19.84
N GLU A 172 2.36 7.81 19.73
CA GLU A 172 1.47 8.02 20.88
C GLU A 172 1.08 6.69 21.54
N LEU A 173 1.01 5.61 20.75
CA LEU A 173 0.82 4.24 21.24
C LEU A 173 2.09 3.62 21.85
N GLY A 174 3.23 4.32 21.80
CA GLY A 174 4.52 3.79 22.24
C GLY A 174 5.15 2.80 21.26
N VAL A 175 4.78 2.85 19.97
CA VAL A 175 5.47 2.09 18.93
C VAL A 175 6.90 2.61 18.78
N ASP A 176 7.88 1.71 18.87
CA ASP A 176 9.26 2.03 18.57
C ASP A 176 9.49 1.97 17.06
N GLU A 177 9.69 3.12 16.44
CA GLU A 177 9.89 3.24 14.99
C GLU A 177 11.11 2.44 14.49
N ARG A 178 12.05 2.08 15.37
CA ARG A 178 13.22 1.25 15.03
C ARG A 178 12.88 -0.23 14.87
N GLU A 179 11.73 -0.67 15.38
CA GLU A 179 11.24 -2.04 15.18
C GLU A 179 10.42 -2.18 13.89
N LEU A 180 10.07 -1.05 13.26
CA LEU A 180 9.23 -1.03 12.07
C LEU A 180 10.07 -1.13 10.80
N VAL A 181 9.54 -1.84 9.81
CA VAL A 181 10.21 -2.06 8.52
C VAL A 181 9.54 -1.20 7.45
N GLY A 182 10.26 -0.21 6.93
CA GLY A 182 9.81 0.69 5.86
C GLY A 182 9.83 0.05 4.47
N LEU A 183 9.42 0.79 3.44
CA LEU A 183 9.40 0.26 2.07
C LEU A 183 10.80 -0.12 1.57
N ARG A 184 11.79 0.76 1.77
CA ARG A 184 13.16 0.52 1.31
C ARG A 184 13.75 -0.74 1.92
N GLU A 185 13.68 -0.86 3.25
CA GLU A 185 14.22 -2.00 3.99
C GLU A 185 13.53 -3.30 3.55
N PHE A 186 12.22 -3.27 3.37
CA PHE A 186 11.47 -4.39 2.83
C PHE A 186 11.98 -4.81 1.42
N LEU A 187 12.16 -3.83 0.52
CA LEU A 187 12.64 -4.08 -0.84
C LEU A 187 14.07 -4.64 -0.85
N GLU A 188 14.96 -4.11 0.00
CA GLU A 188 16.34 -4.58 0.13
C GLU A 188 16.39 -6.01 0.65
N GLY A 189 15.58 -6.34 1.67
CA GLY A 189 15.42 -7.70 2.18
C GLY A 189 14.79 -8.68 1.18
N SER A 190 14.06 -8.17 0.19
CA SER A 190 13.37 -8.98 -0.83
C SER A 190 14.06 -8.97 -2.20
N LYS A 191 15.27 -8.40 -2.30
CA LYS A 191 15.95 -8.12 -3.58
C LYS A 191 16.16 -9.36 -4.45
N GLU A 192 16.50 -10.50 -3.86
CA GLU A 192 16.71 -11.75 -4.61
C GLU A 192 15.42 -12.22 -5.26
N LEU A 193 14.30 -12.25 -4.50
CA LEU A 193 12.99 -12.62 -5.03
C LEU A 193 12.50 -11.64 -6.10
N LEU A 194 12.83 -10.36 -5.93
CA LEU A 194 12.52 -9.29 -6.87
C LEU A 194 13.24 -9.37 -8.21
N THR A 195 14.41 -10.01 -8.25
CA THR A 195 15.29 -10.05 -9.43
C THR A 195 15.41 -11.45 -10.04
N ALA A 196 15.03 -12.51 -9.30
CA ALA A 196 15.07 -13.90 -9.74
C ALA A 196 14.05 -14.26 -10.84
N GLY A 197 13.20 -13.32 -11.29
CA GLY A 197 12.26 -13.48 -12.40
C GLY A 197 12.83 -13.18 -13.80
N GLY A 198 14.14 -12.96 -13.95
CA GLY A 198 14.76 -12.83 -15.27
C GLY A 198 14.74 -14.17 -16.03
N PRO A 199 14.59 -14.19 -17.37
CA PRO A 199 14.54 -15.44 -18.12
C PRO A 199 15.82 -16.25 -17.85
N ALA A 200 15.64 -17.53 -17.50
CA ALA A 200 16.72 -18.50 -17.45
C ALA A 200 17.42 -18.54 -18.82
N GLU A 201 18.74 -18.48 -18.81
CA GLU A 201 19.60 -18.64 -19.99
C GLU A 201 19.35 -19.96 -20.73
#